data_AF-J3EUB1-F1
#
_entry.id   AF-J3EUB1-F1
#
_cell.length_a   1.000
_cell.length_b   1.000
_cell.length_c   1.000
_cell.angle_alpha   90.00
_cell.angle_beta   90.00
_cell.angle_gamma   90.00
#
_symmetry.space_group_name_H-M   'P 1'
#
loop_
_entity.id
_entity.type
_entity.pdbx_description
1 polymer ?
#
loop_
_entity_poly.entity_id
_entity_poly.type
_entity_poly.pdbx_seq_one_letter_code
_entity_poly.pdbx_strand_id
1 'polypeptide(L)'
;MVDSVSHCFNHTPENHKHANAQRWDDETFDLGNKLLPDSHVPSEEVFYRDHSPEELARLLFLESQIDYTVYHSLPLDDYFHDGYVSREKGFTFREQNPNRVGMYVDINPLEDDAVEQVEHFVKEKDVDGIKLYPARYQNGRDLSLQLNERSVQPILDKADELDVDTVAIHKFIPFAKAPTKYFRIDDVEEAANKYPNLNFEVIHVGFSFLEETIWAMASNDNVYANLENSACLVNTRPRKFAKIMGELLYWVGSDRVLFASGATALHPQPPIEGIWNMEMPEELQAQYDYPDITKEDKKNILGRNGLELLGKDPDQVRRDIEGDRWAKAREELDQYPAKPWSTYEVPAPEP
;
A
#
# COMPACT_ATOMS: atom_id res chain seq x y z
N MET A 1 12.34 -4.27 -7.63
CA MET A 1 11.72 -3.24 -6.76
C MET A 1 10.77 -3.92 -5.78
N VAL A 2 10.33 -3.23 -4.73
CA VAL A 2 9.38 -3.77 -3.74
C VAL A 2 8.18 -2.84 -3.65
N ASP A 3 7.00 -3.38 -3.89
CA ASP A 3 5.74 -2.64 -3.77
C ASP A 3 5.07 -2.96 -2.44
N SER A 4 5.17 -2.03 -1.50
CA SER A 4 4.76 -2.25 -0.12
C SER A 4 3.24 -2.24 0.09
N VAL A 5 2.44 -1.95 -0.95
CA VAL A 5 0.97 -2.08 -0.91
C VAL A 5 0.45 -2.43 -2.30
N SER A 6 -0.08 -3.63 -2.42
CA SER A 6 -0.93 -4.03 -3.54
C SER A 6 -2.26 -4.61 -3.06
N HIS A 7 -3.23 -4.56 -3.95
CA HIS A 7 -4.63 -4.86 -3.77
C HIS A 7 -5.16 -5.59 -5.02
N CYS A 8 -6.05 -6.55 -4.80
CA CYS A 8 -6.77 -7.22 -5.88
C CYS A 8 -8.25 -6.85 -5.76
N PHE A 9 -8.61 -5.70 -6.36
CA PHE A 9 -9.93 -5.09 -6.22
C PHE A 9 -11.04 -5.86 -6.94
N ASN A 10 -12.25 -5.75 -6.41
CA ASN A 10 -13.47 -6.20 -7.05
C ASN A 10 -14.44 -5.02 -7.25
N HIS A 11 -14.42 -4.47 -8.46
CA HIS A 11 -15.23 -3.31 -8.86
C HIS A 11 -16.57 -3.71 -9.50
N THR A 12 -16.97 -4.98 -9.39
CA THR A 12 -18.22 -5.45 -10.00
C THR A 12 -19.44 -4.95 -9.21
N PRO A 13 -20.55 -4.58 -9.89
CA PRO A 13 -21.79 -4.22 -9.22
C PRO A 13 -22.31 -5.31 -8.26
N GLU A 14 -22.04 -6.58 -8.56
CA GLU A 14 -22.39 -7.73 -7.72
C GLU A 14 -21.70 -7.70 -6.36
N ASN A 15 -20.56 -7.01 -6.24
CA ASN A 15 -19.85 -6.83 -4.98
C ASN A 15 -20.46 -5.72 -4.12
N HIS A 16 -21.38 -4.89 -4.61
CA HIS A 16 -21.88 -3.73 -3.87
C HIS A 16 -22.97 -4.10 -2.84
N LYS A 17 -22.73 -3.80 -1.56
CA LYS A 17 -23.73 -3.88 -0.47
C LYS A 17 -24.49 -2.58 -0.24
N HIS A 18 -23.93 -1.43 -0.66
CA HIS A 18 -24.47 -0.11 -0.36
C HIS A 18 -24.37 0.81 -1.58
N ALA A 19 -25.32 1.74 -1.73
CA ALA A 19 -25.37 2.70 -2.85
C ALA A 19 -24.15 3.64 -2.98
N ASN A 20 -23.24 3.64 -1.99
CA ASN A 20 -22.00 4.44 -2.04
C ASN A 20 -20.83 3.60 -2.56
N ALA A 21 -20.99 2.29 -2.77
CA ALA A 21 -19.96 1.40 -3.31
C ALA A 21 -19.58 1.79 -4.75
N GLN A 22 -20.56 2.04 -5.63
CA GLN A 22 -20.26 2.56 -6.97
C GLN A 22 -19.44 3.85 -6.94
N ARG A 23 -19.78 4.76 -6.01
CA ARG A 23 -19.02 6.01 -5.85
C ARG A 23 -17.55 5.75 -5.49
N TRP A 24 -17.26 4.66 -4.77
CA TRP A 24 -15.88 4.26 -4.47
C TRP A 24 -15.11 3.82 -5.70
N ASP A 25 -15.74 3.01 -6.54
CA ASP A 25 -15.15 2.56 -7.79
C ASP A 25 -14.86 3.76 -8.69
N ASP A 26 -15.84 4.65 -8.85
CA ASP A 26 -15.71 5.86 -9.66
C ASP A 26 -14.62 6.80 -9.12
N GLU A 27 -14.57 7.05 -7.81
CA GLU A 27 -13.56 7.92 -7.20
C GLU A 27 -12.14 7.33 -7.32
N THR A 28 -12.01 6.00 -7.27
CA THR A 28 -10.73 5.29 -7.46
C THR A 28 -10.29 5.37 -8.92
N PHE A 29 -11.19 5.18 -9.88
CA PHE A 29 -10.91 5.36 -11.30
C PHE A 29 -10.51 6.81 -11.63
N ASP A 30 -11.25 7.78 -11.10
CA ASP A 30 -10.98 9.21 -11.24
C ASP A 30 -9.63 9.62 -10.63
N LEU A 31 -9.20 8.93 -9.57
CA LEU A 31 -7.88 9.14 -8.98
C LEU A 31 -6.79 8.71 -9.97
N GLY A 32 -6.95 7.56 -10.63
CA GLY A 32 -6.08 7.11 -11.71
C GLY A 32 -5.96 8.13 -12.84
N ASN A 33 -7.10 8.64 -13.33
CA ASN A 33 -7.15 9.70 -14.34
C ASN A 33 -6.41 10.99 -13.94
N LYS A 34 -6.29 11.28 -12.64
CA LYS A 34 -5.61 12.48 -12.13
C LYS A 34 -4.12 12.28 -11.87
N LEU A 35 -3.70 11.05 -11.57
CA LEU A 35 -2.37 10.75 -11.05
C LEU A 35 -1.47 10.00 -12.02
N LEU A 36 -2.03 9.28 -12.99
CA LEU A 36 -1.26 8.54 -13.99
C LEU A 36 -1.08 9.35 -15.28
N PRO A 37 0.00 9.13 -16.03
CA PRO A 37 0.06 9.55 -17.43
C PRO A 37 -1.06 8.89 -18.25
N ASP A 38 -1.62 9.59 -19.24
CA ASP A 38 -2.73 9.10 -20.09
C ASP A 38 -2.50 7.69 -20.66
N SER A 39 -1.25 7.35 -20.98
CA SER A 39 -0.86 6.04 -21.52
C SER A 39 -0.99 4.86 -20.53
N HIS A 40 -1.14 5.15 -19.24
CA HIS A 40 -1.20 4.18 -18.16
C HIS A 40 -2.52 4.25 -17.40
N VAL A 41 -3.47 5.09 -17.80
CA VAL A 41 -4.84 5.02 -17.29
C VAL A 41 -5.51 3.78 -17.90
N PRO A 42 -6.08 2.86 -17.11
CA PRO A 42 -6.76 1.68 -17.64
C PRO A 42 -8.03 2.09 -18.40
N SER A 43 -8.46 1.26 -19.34
CA SER A 43 -9.80 1.40 -19.89
C SER A 43 -10.85 1.08 -18.81
N GLU A 44 -12.08 1.56 -18.97
CA GLU A 44 -13.18 1.20 -18.06
C GLU A 44 -13.41 -0.32 -18.02
N GLU A 45 -13.24 -1.02 -19.15
CA GLU A 45 -13.33 -2.47 -19.21
C GLU A 45 -12.27 -3.16 -18.35
N VAL A 46 -11.03 -2.64 -18.33
CA VAL A 46 -9.95 -3.14 -17.47
C VAL A 46 -10.21 -2.81 -16.01
N PHE A 47 -10.73 -1.61 -15.73
CA PHE A 47 -10.90 -1.15 -14.36
C PHE A 47 -12.11 -1.79 -13.66
N TYR A 48 -13.31 -1.67 -14.22
CA TYR A 48 -14.58 -2.08 -13.61
C TYR A 48 -14.84 -3.58 -13.77
N ARG A 49 -14.00 -4.39 -13.14
CA ARG A 49 -14.11 -5.86 -13.13
C ARG A 49 -13.71 -6.44 -11.77
N ASP A 50 -13.90 -7.75 -11.67
CA ASP A 50 -13.37 -8.53 -10.58
C ASP A 50 -11.93 -8.94 -10.92
N HIS A 51 -10.93 -8.18 -10.45
CA HIS A 51 -9.53 -8.50 -10.75
C HIS A 51 -9.15 -9.82 -10.08
N SER A 52 -8.42 -10.66 -10.80
CA SER A 52 -7.92 -11.94 -10.30
C SER A 52 -6.50 -11.82 -9.73
N PRO A 53 -6.11 -12.72 -8.79
CA PRO A 53 -4.73 -12.82 -8.33
C PRO A 53 -3.68 -12.93 -9.45
N GLU A 54 -4.02 -13.61 -10.55
CA GLU A 54 -3.13 -13.76 -11.70
C GLU A 54 -3.01 -12.46 -12.51
N GLU A 55 -4.09 -11.70 -12.71
CA GLU A 55 -4.03 -10.36 -13.33
C GLU A 55 -3.18 -9.41 -12.50
N LEU A 56 -3.35 -9.38 -11.18
CA LEU A 56 -2.49 -8.60 -10.28
C LEU A 56 -1.02 -9.02 -10.42
N ALA A 57 -0.75 -10.33 -10.45
CA ALA A 57 0.61 -10.84 -10.59
C ALA A 57 1.26 -10.42 -11.91
N ARG A 58 0.52 -10.42 -13.02
CA ARG A 58 1.03 -9.97 -14.32
C ARG A 58 1.29 -8.47 -14.35
N LEU A 59 0.37 -7.66 -13.80
CA LEU A 59 0.56 -6.22 -13.68
C LEU A 59 1.85 -5.90 -12.88
N LEU A 60 2.03 -6.54 -11.74
CA LEU A 60 3.20 -6.31 -10.89
C LEU A 60 4.48 -6.86 -11.54
N PHE A 61 4.50 -8.12 -11.97
CA PHE A 61 5.75 -8.79 -12.32
C PHE A 61 6.12 -8.74 -13.80
N LEU A 62 5.19 -8.45 -14.71
CA LEU A 62 5.44 -8.36 -16.16
C LEU A 62 5.32 -6.95 -16.70
N GLU A 63 4.34 -6.18 -16.24
CA GLU A 63 4.12 -4.79 -16.66
C GLU A 63 4.88 -3.77 -15.79
N SER A 64 5.65 -4.23 -14.81
CA SER A 64 6.48 -3.35 -14.00
C SER A 64 7.79 -3.99 -13.53
N GLN A 65 8.64 -3.16 -12.91
CA GLN A 65 9.92 -3.56 -12.33
C GLN A 65 9.82 -4.10 -10.88
N ILE A 66 8.61 -4.43 -10.43
CA ILE A 66 8.38 -5.01 -9.10
C ILE A 66 8.86 -6.46 -9.09
N ASP A 67 9.58 -6.83 -8.03
CA ASP A 67 10.07 -8.19 -7.81
C ASP A 67 9.39 -8.86 -6.61
N TYR A 68 8.97 -8.05 -5.64
CA TYR A 68 8.31 -8.44 -4.40
C TYR A 68 7.19 -7.46 -4.07
N THR A 69 6.09 -7.91 -3.47
CA THR A 69 5.00 -7.02 -3.03
C THR A 69 4.44 -7.45 -1.68
N VAL A 70 3.77 -6.53 -0.99
CA VAL A 70 2.94 -6.84 0.19
C VAL A 70 1.47 -6.64 -0.18
N TYR A 71 0.71 -7.72 -0.11
CA TYR A 71 -0.73 -7.69 -0.37
C TYR A 71 -1.46 -7.18 0.88
N HIS A 72 -2.32 -6.18 0.73
CA HIS A 72 -3.15 -5.65 1.79
C HIS A 72 -4.61 -5.95 1.47
N SER A 73 -5.31 -6.70 2.32
CA SER A 73 -6.77 -6.76 2.26
C SER A 73 -7.41 -5.52 2.90
N LEU A 74 -8.69 -5.27 2.63
CA LEU A 74 -9.40 -4.08 3.12
C LEU A 74 -10.68 -4.46 3.91
N PRO A 75 -10.99 -3.76 5.03
CA PRO A 75 -12.16 -4.04 5.87
C PRO A 75 -13.39 -3.20 5.46
N LEU A 76 -13.69 -3.07 4.15
CA LEU A 76 -14.80 -2.23 3.67
C LEU A 76 -16.13 -2.99 3.56
N ASP A 77 -16.39 -3.90 4.50
CA ASP A 77 -17.53 -4.83 4.45
C ASP A 77 -18.90 -4.15 4.59
N ASP A 78 -18.94 -2.88 4.97
CA ASP A 78 -20.17 -2.07 4.98
C ASP A 78 -20.59 -1.65 3.57
N TYR A 79 -19.64 -1.60 2.63
CA TYR A 79 -19.85 -1.17 1.25
C TYR A 79 -19.76 -2.34 0.26
N PHE A 80 -18.93 -3.35 0.55
CA PHE A 80 -18.61 -4.42 -0.39
C PHE A 80 -18.81 -5.82 0.20
N HIS A 81 -19.20 -6.78 -0.61
CA HIS A 81 -19.44 -8.16 -0.19
C HIS A 81 -18.17 -8.85 0.28
N ASP A 82 -17.04 -8.57 -0.37
CA ASP A 82 -15.74 -9.15 -0.09
C ASP A 82 -14.75 -8.22 0.65
N GLY A 83 -15.25 -7.10 1.20
CA GLY A 83 -14.41 -6.09 1.85
C GLY A 83 -13.72 -5.12 0.88
N TYR A 84 -14.06 -5.18 -0.42
CA TYR A 84 -13.47 -4.48 -1.57
C TYR A 84 -12.19 -5.12 -2.11
N VAL A 85 -11.35 -5.61 -1.19
CA VAL A 85 -10.13 -6.36 -1.48
C VAL A 85 -10.09 -7.57 -0.56
N SER A 86 -10.38 -8.73 -1.14
CA SER A 86 -10.59 -9.98 -0.42
C SER A 86 -9.33 -10.58 0.20
N ARG A 87 -9.41 -10.98 1.49
CA ARG A 87 -8.37 -11.79 2.16
C ARG A 87 -8.07 -13.09 1.40
N GLU A 88 -9.09 -13.78 0.89
CA GLU A 88 -8.95 -15.07 0.19
C GLU A 88 -8.15 -14.94 -1.11
N LYS A 89 -8.37 -13.85 -1.86
CA LYS A 89 -7.57 -13.53 -3.05
C LYS A 89 -6.12 -13.27 -2.68
N GLY A 90 -5.85 -12.56 -1.58
CA GLY A 90 -4.51 -12.35 -1.06
C GLY A 90 -3.78 -13.65 -0.74
N PHE A 91 -4.45 -14.58 -0.03
CA PHE A 91 -3.87 -15.89 0.26
C PHE A 91 -3.62 -16.72 -1.00
N THR A 92 -4.53 -16.70 -1.96
CA THR A 92 -4.36 -17.36 -3.27
C THR A 92 -3.17 -16.74 -4.03
N PHE A 93 -3.06 -15.42 -4.04
CA PHE A 93 -1.97 -14.70 -4.67
C PHE A 93 -0.61 -15.06 -4.05
N ARG A 94 -0.54 -15.15 -2.71
CA ARG A 94 0.67 -15.59 -2.00
C ARG A 94 1.01 -17.05 -2.28
N GLU A 95 0.03 -17.95 -2.27
CA GLU A 95 0.23 -19.38 -2.58
C GLU A 95 0.79 -19.56 -4.01
N GLN A 96 0.30 -18.80 -4.98
CA GLN A 96 0.77 -18.83 -6.36
C GLN A 96 2.18 -18.22 -6.54
N ASN A 97 2.63 -17.39 -5.59
CA ASN A 97 3.84 -16.58 -5.70
C ASN A 97 4.63 -16.50 -4.35
N PRO A 98 4.99 -17.64 -3.73
CA PRO A 98 5.43 -17.69 -2.33
C PRO A 98 6.73 -16.93 -2.05
N ASN A 99 7.60 -16.80 -3.05
CA ASN A 99 8.88 -16.09 -2.92
C ASN A 99 8.79 -14.59 -3.28
N ARG A 100 7.58 -14.09 -3.59
CA ARG A 100 7.36 -12.71 -4.09
C ARG A 100 6.31 -11.90 -3.32
N VAL A 101 5.64 -12.50 -2.34
CA VAL A 101 4.45 -11.89 -1.72
C VAL A 101 4.51 -11.99 -0.20
N GLY A 102 4.51 -10.83 0.47
CA GLY A 102 4.14 -10.67 1.87
C GLY A 102 2.64 -10.39 2.01
N MET A 103 2.07 -10.56 3.19
CA MET A 103 0.62 -10.45 3.42
C MET A 103 0.31 -9.66 4.68
N TYR A 104 -0.40 -8.55 4.53
CA TYR A 104 -1.06 -7.85 5.64
C TYR A 104 -2.57 -8.07 5.55
N VAL A 105 -3.17 -8.49 6.66
CA VAL A 105 -4.60 -8.74 6.74
C VAL A 105 -5.31 -7.60 7.44
N ASP A 106 -6.42 -7.16 6.87
CA ASP A 106 -7.32 -6.23 7.54
C ASP A 106 -7.95 -6.86 8.79
N ILE A 107 -8.08 -6.06 9.84
CA ILE A 107 -8.80 -6.43 11.05
C ILE A 107 -9.81 -5.34 11.36
N ASN A 108 -11.05 -5.73 11.62
CA ASN A 108 -12.08 -4.84 12.11
C ASN A 108 -12.12 -4.88 13.65
N PRO A 109 -11.70 -3.83 14.37
CA PRO A 109 -11.65 -3.85 15.83
C PRO A 109 -13.03 -3.87 16.52
N LEU A 110 -14.12 -3.76 15.77
CA LEU A 110 -15.49 -3.80 16.27
C LEU A 110 -16.12 -5.19 16.22
N GLU A 111 -15.45 -6.17 15.61
CA GLU A 111 -15.92 -7.56 15.60
C GLU A 111 -15.70 -8.23 16.96
N ASP A 112 -16.66 -9.07 17.35
CA ASP A 112 -16.64 -9.76 18.65
C ASP A 112 -15.43 -10.71 18.77
N ASP A 113 -14.91 -11.20 17.65
CA ASP A 113 -13.77 -12.12 17.54
C ASP A 113 -12.50 -11.45 16.98
N ALA A 114 -12.41 -10.12 17.00
CA ALA A 114 -11.33 -9.39 16.34
C ALA A 114 -9.93 -9.74 16.89
N VAL A 115 -9.82 -10.02 18.21
CA VAL A 115 -8.55 -10.44 18.84
C VAL A 115 -8.17 -11.86 18.41
N GLU A 116 -9.15 -12.76 18.36
CA GLU A 116 -9.00 -14.13 17.87
C GLU A 116 -8.60 -14.16 16.40
N GLN A 117 -9.11 -13.23 15.58
CA GLN A 117 -8.70 -13.08 14.19
C GLN A 117 -7.21 -12.72 14.07
N VAL A 118 -6.69 -11.80 14.89
CA VAL A 118 -5.24 -11.49 14.91
C VAL A 118 -4.45 -12.75 15.22
N GLU A 119 -4.83 -13.49 16.27
CA GLU A 119 -4.14 -14.72 16.66
C GLU A 119 -4.20 -15.78 15.55
N HIS A 120 -5.37 -15.97 14.94
CA HIS A 120 -5.55 -16.91 13.83
C HIS A 120 -4.65 -16.56 12.63
N PHE A 121 -4.69 -15.31 12.16
CA PHE A 121 -3.92 -14.94 10.97
C PHE A 121 -2.42 -14.97 11.22
N VAL A 122 -1.96 -14.52 12.39
CA VAL A 122 -0.53 -14.54 12.73
C VAL A 122 -0.04 -15.97 12.92
N LYS A 123 -0.69 -16.77 13.77
CA LYS A 123 -0.18 -18.11 14.12
C LYS A 123 -0.49 -19.19 13.11
N GLU A 124 -1.67 -19.14 12.48
CA GLU A 124 -2.13 -20.21 11.59
C GLU A 124 -1.95 -19.87 10.11
N LYS A 125 -1.96 -18.57 9.76
CA LYS A 125 -1.76 -18.13 8.38
C LYS A 125 -0.41 -17.46 8.13
N ASP A 126 0.42 -17.26 9.15
CA ASP A 126 1.79 -16.74 9.01
C ASP A 126 1.81 -15.43 8.18
N VAL A 127 0.99 -14.46 8.60
CA VAL A 127 0.92 -13.14 7.95
C VAL A 127 2.00 -12.22 8.51
N ASP A 128 2.60 -11.39 7.65
CA ASP A 128 3.69 -10.50 8.03
C ASP A 128 3.20 -9.24 8.79
N GLY A 129 1.89 -8.96 8.77
CA GLY A 129 1.34 -7.77 9.41
C GLY A 129 -0.18 -7.68 9.44
N ILE A 130 -0.69 -6.64 10.10
CA ILE A 130 -2.11 -6.32 10.14
C ILE A 130 -2.38 -4.91 9.60
N LYS A 131 -3.55 -4.73 8.98
CA LYS A 131 -4.01 -3.48 8.39
C LYS A 131 -5.23 -2.96 9.13
N LEU A 132 -5.16 -1.69 9.54
CA LEU A 132 -6.22 -1.00 10.26
C LEU A 132 -6.72 0.22 9.47
N TYR A 133 -7.96 0.60 9.78
CA TYR A 133 -8.65 1.74 9.21
C TYR A 133 -9.07 2.67 10.34
N PRO A 134 -8.83 3.99 10.24
CA PRO A 134 -9.09 4.91 11.35
C PRO A 134 -10.56 5.30 11.47
N ALA A 135 -11.40 4.90 10.53
CA ALA A 135 -12.82 5.20 10.52
C ALA A 135 -13.60 4.11 9.80
N ARG A 136 -14.87 3.97 10.18
CA ARG A 136 -15.81 3.03 9.57
C ARG A 136 -17.21 3.64 9.50
N TYR A 137 -18.00 3.23 8.52
CA TYR A 137 -19.42 3.61 8.44
C TYR A 137 -20.30 2.39 8.69
N GLN A 138 -20.85 2.29 9.89
CA GLN A 138 -21.62 1.13 10.30
C GLN A 138 -22.99 1.55 10.85
N ASN A 139 -24.06 0.88 10.40
CA ASN A 139 -25.43 1.11 10.88
C ASN A 139 -25.86 2.59 10.83
N GLY A 140 -25.49 3.30 9.76
CA GLY A 140 -25.87 4.69 9.55
C GLY A 140 -25.01 5.74 10.27
N ARG A 141 -23.87 5.34 10.87
CA ARG A 141 -23.01 6.22 11.67
C ARG A 141 -21.55 6.10 11.27
N ASP A 142 -20.86 7.23 11.25
CA ASP A 142 -19.40 7.29 11.17
C ASP A 142 -18.79 7.02 12.56
N LEU A 143 -17.95 5.99 12.65
CA LEU A 143 -17.27 5.55 13.86
C LEU A 143 -15.78 5.86 13.75
N SER A 144 -15.19 6.35 14.86
CA SER A 144 -13.74 6.51 15.02
C SER A 144 -13.13 5.16 15.37
N LEU A 145 -12.00 4.84 14.75
CA LEU A 145 -11.16 3.68 15.02
C LEU A 145 -9.69 4.11 15.04
N GLN A 146 -9.43 5.29 15.59
CA GLN A 146 -8.06 5.76 15.84
C GLN A 146 -7.33 4.78 16.77
N LEU A 147 -6.01 4.71 16.65
CA LEU A 147 -5.18 3.69 17.32
C LEU A 147 -5.23 3.80 18.85
N ASN A 148 -5.55 4.96 19.40
CA ASN A 148 -5.71 5.18 20.83
C ASN A 148 -7.14 4.88 21.36
N GLU A 149 -8.07 4.51 20.49
CA GLU A 149 -9.44 4.15 20.87
C GLU A 149 -9.48 2.82 21.63
N ARG A 150 -10.37 2.73 22.62
CA ARG A 150 -10.51 1.51 23.45
C ARG A 150 -10.90 0.27 22.67
N SER A 151 -11.59 0.43 21.54
CA SER A 151 -11.94 -0.69 20.65
C SER A 151 -10.73 -1.21 19.88
N VAL A 152 -9.69 -0.39 19.69
CA VAL A 152 -8.49 -0.75 18.92
C VAL A 152 -7.39 -1.30 19.82
N GLN A 153 -7.30 -0.83 21.06
CA GLN A 153 -6.26 -1.26 22.02
C GLN A 153 -6.10 -2.79 22.15
N PRO A 154 -7.17 -3.62 22.25
CA PRO A 154 -7.00 -5.07 22.32
C PRO A 154 -6.31 -5.70 21.11
N ILE A 155 -6.48 -5.10 19.93
CA ILE A 155 -5.83 -5.55 18.69
C ILE A 155 -4.34 -5.23 18.73
N LEU A 156 -3.96 -4.03 19.17
CA LEU A 156 -2.56 -3.64 19.30
C LEU A 156 -1.86 -4.42 20.42
N ASP A 157 -2.52 -4.62 21.55
CA ASP A 157 -1.99 -5.45 22.66
C ASP A 157 -1.74 -6.89 22.19
N LYS A 158 -2.66 -7.46 21.38
CA LYS A 158 -2.47 -8.80 20.82
C LYS A 158 -1.38 -8.84 19.76
N ALA A 159 -1.29 -7.84 18.89
CA ALA A 159 -0.23 -7.75 17.89
C ALA A 159 1.16 -7.68 18.53
N ASP A 160 1.32 -6.86 19.57
CA ASP A 160 2.57 -6.75 20.36
C ASP A 160 2.89 -8.05 21.10
N GLU A 161 1.90 -8.70 21.72
CA GLU A 161 2.08 -10.01 22.39
C GLU A 161 2.57 -11.10 21.43
N LEU A 162 2.16 -11.04 20.16
CA LEU A 162 2.50 -12.03 19.14
C LEU A 162 3.73 -11.66 18.30
N ASP A 163 4.41 -10.56 18.63
CA ASP A 163 5.56 -10.05 17.88
C ASP A 163 5.24 -9.85 16.38
N VAL A 164 4.07 -9.29 16.05
CA VAL A 164 3.72 -8.93 14.66
C VAL A 164 4.66 -7.83 14.17
N ASP A 165 5.25 -7.98 12.99
CA ASP A 165 6.24 -7.01 12.49
C ASP A 165 5.63 -5.62 12.30
N THR A 166 4.46 -5.53 11.65
CA THR A 166 3.89 -4.25 11.20
C THR A 166 2.38 -4.12 11.41
N VAL A 167 1.97 -2.94 11.89
CA VAL A 167 0.60 -2.42 11.85
C VAL A 167 0.53 -1.30 10.82
N ALA A 168 -0.10 -1.57 9.67
CA ALA A 168 -0.36 -0.58 8.64
C ALA A 168 -1.66 0.16 8.90
N ILE A 169 -1.70 1.48 8.72
CA ILE A 169 -2.87 2.32 9.04
C ILE A 169 -3.21 3.28 7.90
N HIS A 170 -4.46 3.23 7.45
CA HIS A 170 -4.98 4.03 6.32
C HIS A 170 -5.24 5.49 6.70
N LYS A 171 -4.21 6.35 6.69
CA LYS A 171 -4.30 7.71 7.25
C LYS A 171 -4.70 8.81 6.28
N PHE A 172 -4.84 8.55 4.99
CA PHE A 172 -5.36 9.56 4.08
C PHE A 172 -6.23 8.94 2.99
N ILE A 173 -7.05 9.73 2.30
CA ILE A 173 -8.23 9.31 1.51
C ILE A 173 -9.39 8.88 2.43
N PRO A 174 -10.15 9.85 2.99
CA PRO A 174 -11.26 9.54 3.88
C PRO A 174 -12.36 8.73 3.23
N PHE A 175 -12.89 7.74 3.97
CA PHE A 175 -14.00 6.95 3.47
C PHE A 175 -15.36 7.70 3.56
N ALA A 176 -15.95 8.04 2.42
CA ALA A 176 -17.32 8.46 2.19
C ALA A 176 -17.64 9.77 2.89
N LYS A 177 -18.20 9.69 4.10
CA LYS A 177 -18.53 10.85 4.94
C LYS A 177 -17.71 10.90 6.23
N ALA A 178 -16.77 9.97 6.40
CA ALA A 178 -15.91 9.91 7.57
C ALA A 178 -15.18 11.25 7.78
N PRO A 179 -15.33 11.87 8.96
CA PRO A 179 -14.66 13.11 9.28
C PRO A 179 -13.14 12.99 9.17
N THR A 180 -12.50 13.93 8.46
CA THR A 180 -11.04 14.02 8.30
C THR A 180 -10.28 14.01 9.64
N LYS A 181 -10.90 14.42 10.75
CA LYS A 181 -10.28 14.37 12.09
C LYS A 181 -9.83 12.97 12.50
N TYR A 182 -10.50 11.90 12.05
CA TYR A 182 -10.13 10.52 12.39
C TYR A 182 -8.82 10.10 11.71
N PHE A 183 -8.44 10.77 10.62
CA PHE A 183 -7.28 10.48 9.80
C PHE A 183 -6.01 11.22 10.23
N ARG A 184 -6.07 12.02 11.31
CA ARG A 184 -4.88 12.68 11.87
C ARG A 184 -3.88 11.67 12.43
N ILE A 185 -2.67 12.16 12.69
CA ILE A 185 -1.48 11.36 13.01
C ILE A 185 -1.22 11.26 14.52
N ASP A 186 -1.88 12.08 15.35
CA ASP A 186 -1.64 12.16 16.79
C ASP A 186 -1.72 10.79 17.50
N ASP A 187 -2.64 9.91 17.06
CA ASP A 187 -2.81 8.56 17.60
C ASP A 187 -1.71 7.58 17.18
N VAL A 188 -1.03 7.81 16.05
CA VAL A 188 0.12 7.00 15.59
C VAL A 188 1.31 7.25 16.50
N GLU A 189 1.59 8.52 16.82
CA GLU A 189 2.67 8.88 17.75
C GLU A 189 2.42 8.26 19.13
N GLU A 190 1.18 8.33 19.64
CA GLU A 190 0.82 7.71 20.92
C GLU A 190 1.00 6.17 20.88
N ALA A 191 0.58 5.52 19.80
CA ALA A 191 0.71 4.08 19.63
C ALA A 191 2.18 3.64 19.50
N ALA A 192 2.98 4.34 18.70
CA ALA A 192 4.40 4.07 18.48
C ALA A 192 5.20 4.13 19.79
N ASN A 193 4.92 5.14 20.63
CA ASN A 193 5.52 5.26 21.97
C ASN A 193 5.12 4.12 22.91
N LYS A 194 3.87 3.66 22.82
CA LYS A 194 3.34 2.60 23.69
C LYS A 194 3.85 1.21 23.30
N TYR A 195 4.01 0.95 22.00
CA TYR A 195 4.40 -0.35 21.45
C TYR A 195 5.70 -0.23 20.64
N PRO A 196 6.86 -0.07 21.31
CA PRO A 196 8.13 0.18 20.63
C PRO A 196 8.65 -0.99 19.78
N ASN A 197 8.07 -2.19 19.93
CA ASN A 197 8.43 -3.37 19.15
C ASN A 197 7.56 -3.54 17.89
N LEU A 198 6.43 -2.83 17.79
CA LEU A 198 5.59 -2.82 16.59
C LEU A 198 6.03 -1.73 15.64
N ASN A 199 6.11 -2.01 14.35
CA ASN A 199 6.24 -0.98 13.34
C ASN A 199 4.87 -0.40 12.95
N PHE A 200 4.79 0.91 12.78
CA PHE A 200 3.60 1.62 12.34
C PHE A 200 3.79 2.20 10.96
N GLU A 201 3.12 1.63 9.98
CA GLU A 201 3.19 2.06 8.59
C GLU A 201 2.04 3.03 8.27
N VAL A 202 2.37 4.32 8.09
CA VAL A 202 1.42 5.37 7.76
C VAL A 202 1.21 5.41 6.25
N ILE A 203 0.00 5.10 5.80
CA ILE A 203 -0.30 5.00 4.37
C ILE A 203 -0.74 6.35 3.79
N HIS A 204 -0.25 6.66 2.57
CA HIS A 204 -0.51 7.86 1.76
C HIS A 204 0.19 9.15 2.23
N VAL A 205 1.38 9.03 2.82
CA VAL A 205 2.15 10.18 3.31
C VAL A 205 2.41 11.20 2.19
N GLY A 206 2.20 12.48 2.48
CA GLY A 206 2.44 13.56 1.53
C GLY A 206 1.22 14.04 0.75
N PHE A 207 0.11 13.29 0.76
CA PHE A 207 -1.16 13.89 0.36
C PHE A 207 -1.71 14.87 1.39
N SER A 208 -1.61 14.55 2.69
CA SER A 208 -1.87 15.45 3.83
C SER A 208 -1.10 15.00 5.06
N PHE A 209 -1.12 15.83 6.11
CA PHE A 209 -0.49 15.57 7.41
C PHE A 209 1.00 15.24 7.33
N LEU A 210 1.71 15.84 6.36
CA LEU A 210 3.13 15.55 6.13
C LEU A 210 3.97 15.95 7.34
N GLU A 211 3.76 17.17 7.84
CA GLU A 211 4.52 17.73 8.95
C GLU A 211 4.30 16.91 10.23
N GLU A 212 3.04 16.56 10.55
CA GLU A 212 2.74 15.70 11.70
C GLU A 212 3.32 14.29 11.55
N THR A 213 3.32 13.73 10.34
CA THR A 213 3.95 12.42 10.06
C THR A 213 5.46 12.48 10.27
N ILE A 214 6.12 13.55 9.79
CA ILE A 214 7.55 13.76 10.00
C ILE A 214 7.89 13.83 11.48
N TRP A 215 7.12 14.54 12.29
CA TRP A 215 7.38 14.61 13.73
C TRP A 215 7.16 13.28 14.45
N ALA A 216 6.15 12.51 14.04
CA ALA A 216 5.96 11.15 14.55
C ALA A 216 7.16 10.25 14.20
N MET A 217 7.66 10.31 12.96
CA MET A 217 8.83 9.54 12.50
C MET A 217 10.15 10.01 13.12
N ALA A 218 10.36 11.31 13.27
CA ALA A 218 11.59 11.86 13.85
C ALA A 218 11.70 11.54 15.36
N SER A 219 10.55 11.34 16.03
CA SER A 219 10.50 11.05 17.46
C SER A 219 10.44 9.56 17.78
N ASN A 220 10.17 8.70 16.79
CA ASN A 220 9.96 7.26 16.98
C ASN A 220 10.59 6.48 15.83
N ASP A 221 11.51 5.56 16.13
CA ASP A 221 12.23 4.77 15.11
C ASP A 221 11.34 3.76 14.39
N ASN A 222 10.22 3.37 15.00
CA ASN A 222 9.26 2.37 14.53
C ASN A 222 8.08 2.97 13.73
N VAL A 223 8.18 4.18 13.20
CA VAL A 223 7.16 4.77 12.31
C VAL A 223 7.72 4.90 10.89
N TYR A 224 6.94 4.43 9.91
CA TYR A 224 7.31 4.38 8.50
C TYR A 224 6.33 5.18 7.65
N ALA A 225 6.85 5.92 6.67
CA ALA A 225 6.05 6.63 5.68
C ALA A 225 5.85 5.78 4.44
N ASN A 226 4.61 5.37 4.15
CA ASN A 226 4.28 4.71 2.91
C ASN A 226 3.67 5.70 1.89
N LEU A 227 4.29 5.79 0.72
CA LEU A 227 3.90 6.70 -0.33
C LEU A 227 2.61 6.27 -1.05
N GLU A 228 2.41 4.97 -1.31
CA GLU A 228 1.30 4.43 -2.12
C GLU A 228 0.87 5.38 -3.26
N ASN A 229 -0.41 5.72 -3.36
CA ASN A 229 -0.96 6.63 -4.37
C ASN A 229 -0.26 8.01 -4.44
N SER A 230 0.36 8.47 -3.34
CA SER A 230 1.12 9.73 -3.35
C SER A 230 2.43 9.62 -4.17
N ALA A 231 2.97 8.42 -4.37
CA ALA A 231 4.13 8.19 -5.23
C ALA A 231 3.86 8.68 -6.67
N CYS A 232 2.63 8.52 -7.17
CA CYS A 232 2.21 8.98 -8.50
C CYS A 232 2.22 10.51 -8.67
N LEU A 233 2.31 11.28 -7.57
CA LEU A 233 2.53 12.73 -7.66
C LEU A 233 3.84 13.08 -8.36
N VAL A 234 4.83 12.17 -8.40
CA VAL A 234 6.06 12.39 -9.16
C VAL A 234 5.79 12.63 -10.64
N ASN A 235 4.76 11.99 -11.20
CA ASN A 235 4.43 12.09 -12.62
C ASN A 235 3.57 13.32 -12.93
N THR A 236 2.60 13.64 -12.07
CA THR A 236 1.58 14.67 -12.36
C THR A 236 1.80 15.99 -11.62
N ARG A 237 2.48 15.95 -10.47
CA ARG A 237 2.77 17.11 -9.62
C ARG A 237 4.22 17.09 -9.11
N PRO A 238 5.24 16.98 -9.99
CA PRO A 238 6.63 16.73 -9.60
C PRO A 238 7.19 17.74 -8.61
N ARG A 239 6.80 19.03 -8.69
CA ARG A 239 7.26 20.04 -7.71
C ARG A 239 6.65 19.85 -6.32
N LYS A 240 5.41 19.36 -6.23
CA LYS A 240 4.80 19.00 -4.94
C LYS A 240 5.51 17.77 -4.38
N PHE A 241 5.72 16.75 -5.21
CA PHE A 241 6.42 15.54 -4.81
C PHE A 241 7.85 15.82 -4.34
N ALA A 242 8.60 16.68 -5.05
CA ALA A 242 9.93 17.09 -4.64
C ALA A 242 9.94 17.78 -3.25
N LYS A 243 8.92 18.59 -2.92
CA LYS A 243 8.79 19.16 -1.57
C LYS A 243 8.52 18.09 -0.51
N ILE A 244 7.64 17.13 -0.80
CA ILE A 244 7.35 16.00 0.10
C ILE A 244 8.64 15.22 0.39
N MET A 245 9.36 14.83 -0.67
CA MET A 245 10.61 14.10 -0.53
C MET A 245 11.70 14.94 0.14
N GLY A 246 11.77 16.24 -0.14
CA GLY A 246 12.73 17.15 0.49
C GLY A 246 12.56 17.23 2.00
N GLU A 247 11.32 17.39 2.47
CA GLU A 247 11.01 17.38 3.91
C GLU A 247 11.32 16.03 4.56
N LEU A 248 10.90 14.91 3.93
CA LEU A 248 11.21 13.57 4.46
C LEU A 248 12.73 13.35 4.55
N LEU A 249 13.48 13.59 3.47
CA LEU A 249 14.92 13.38 3.46
C LEU A 249 15.66 14.30 4.44
N TYR A 250 15.22 15.55 4.59
CA TYR A 250 15.84 16.50 5.50
C TYR A 250 15.67 16.10 6.98
N TRP A 251 14.46 15.70 7.38
CA TRP A 251 14.14 15.45 8.79
C TRP A 251 14.35 14.01 9.24
N VAL A 252 14.03 13.03 8.38
CA VAL A 252 13.99 11.60 8.76
C VAL A 252 14.94 10.74 7.93
N GLY A 253 15.40 11.21 6.77
CA GLY A 253 16.20 10.43 5.85
C GLY A 253 15.37 9.46 4.99
N SER A 254 16.03 8.61 4.21
CA SER A 254 15.35 7.71 3.27
C SER A 254 15.00 6.36 3.86
N ASP A 255 15.59 5.91 4.97
CA ASP A 255 15.56 4.53 5.47
C ASP A 255 14.18 4.04 5.93
N ARG A 256 13.23 4.96 6.18
CA ARG A 256 11.87 4.63 6.66
C ARG A 256 10.77 5.16 5.74
N VAL A 257 11.11 5.37 4.47
CA VAL A 257 10.16 5.77 3.41
C VAL A 257 9.95 4.59 2.47
N LEU A 258 8.71 4.17 2.28
CA LEU A 258 8.34 2.99 1.50
C LEU A 258 7.68 3.41 0.19
N PHE A 259 8.15 2.83 -0.91
CA PHE A 259 7.39 2.83 -2.15
C PHE A 259 6.23 1.84 -2.06
N ALA A 260 5.06 2.30 -2.51
CA ALA A 260 3.98 1.44 -2.89
C ALA A 260 3.23 2.07 -4.08
N SER A 261 2.51 1.25 -4.85
CA SER A 261 1.76 1.73 -6.00
C SER A 261 0.26 1.85 -5.75
N GLY A 262 -0.31 1.02 -4.89
CA GLY A 262 -1.77 0.86 -4.78
C GLY A 262 -2.38 0.09 -5.94
N ALA A 263 -1.59 -0.63 -6.75
CA ALA A 263 -2.08 -1.55 -7.78
C ALA A 263 -3.12 -2.51 -7.17
N THR A 264 -4.17 -2.95 -7.88
CA THR A 264 -4.48 -2.68 -9.29
C THR A 264 -5.15 -1.33 -9.57
N ALA A 265 -5.44 -0.50 -8.55
CA ALA A 265 -6.11 0.79 -8.77
C ALA A 265 -5.27 1.74 -9.64
N LEU A 266 -3.96 1.76 -9.41
CA LEU A 266 -2.99 2.53 -10.18
C LEU A 266 -1.95 1.63 -10.82
N HIS A 267 -1.48 1.98 -12.02
CA HIS A 267 -0.38 1.26 -12.66
C HIS A 267 0.94 1.54 -11.90
N PRO A 268 1.73 0.52 -11.53
CA PRO A 268 2.92 0.69 -10.70
C PRO A 268 4.14 1.30 -11.43
N GLN A 269 4.26 1.10 -12.74
CA GLN A 269 5.47 1.48 -13.48
C GLN A 269 5.76 3.01 -13.53
N PRO A 270 4.79 3.91 -13.79
CA PRO A 270 5.06 5.35 -13.86
C PRO A 270 5.72 5.96 -12.61
N PRO A 271 5.25 5.68 -11.37
CA PRO A 271 5.91 6.23 -10.19
C PRO A 271 7.30 5.61 -9.94
N ILE A 272 7.53 4.34 -10.31
CA ILE A 272 8.88 3.73 -10.23
C ILE A 272 9.87 4.50 -11.09
N GLU A 273 9.54 4.75 -12.35
CA GLU A 273 10.40 5.50 -13.27
C GLU A 273 10.56 6.96 -12.83
N GLY A 274 9.47 7.57 -12.36
CA GLY A 274 9.49 8.94 -11.87
C GLY A 274 10.43 9.13 -10.67
N ILE A 275 10.34 8.27 -9.65
CA ILE A 275 11.22 8.32 -8.47
C ILE A 275 12.66 7.95 -8.86
N TRP A 276 12.86 7.02 -9.79
CA TRP A 276 14.21 6.69 -10.23
C TRP A 276 14.89 7.87 -10.94
N ASN A 277 14.14 8.60 -11.76
CA ASN A 277 14.65 9.69 -12.58
C ASN A 277 14.59 11.08 -11.93
N MET A 278 13.95 11.22 -10.76
CA MET A 278 13.85 12.54 -10.12
C MET A 278 15.21 13.04 -9.62
N GLU A 279 15.37 14.36 -9.62
CA GLU A 279 16.46 15.08 -8.97
C GLU A 279 15.83 16.19 -8.13
N MET A 280 16.45 16.56 -7.01
CA MET A 280 15.90 17.65 -6.21
C MET A 280 16.10 18.98 -6.96
N PRO A 281 15.04 19.74 -7.28
CA PRO A 281 15.20 21.01 -7.99
C PRO A 281 16.13 21.96 -7.23
N GLU A 282 17.13 22.54 -7.90
CA GLU A 282 18.12 23.45 -7.30
C GLU A 282 17.47 24.59 -6.50
N GLU A 283 16.33 25.10 -6.97
CA GLU A 283 15.54 26.13 -6.28
C GLU A 283 15.06 25.68 -4.89
N LEU A 284 14.61 24.42 -4.76
CA LEU A 284 14.15 23.89 -3.49
C LEU A 284 15.32 23.62 -2.54
N GLN A 285 16.46 23.16 -3.07
CA GLN A 285 17.69 23.05 -2.29
C GLN A 285 18.14 24.42 -1.76
N ALA A 286 18.12 25.46 -2.61
CA ALA A 286 18.54 26.81 -2.21
C ALA A 286 17.56 27.52 -1.26
N GLN A 287 16.26 27.24 -1.37
CA GLN A 287 15.23 27.92 -0.58
C GLN A 287 14.96 27.25 0.78
N TYR A 288 15.02 25.91 0.83
CA TYR A 288 14.61 25.13 1.99
C TYR A 288 15.75 24.25 2.55
N ASP A 289 16.96 24.36 2.00
CA ASP A 289 18.11 23.53 2.37
C ASP A 289 17.87 22.02 2.21
N TYR A 290 16.93 21.65 1.33
CA TYR A 290 16.66 20.23 1.07
C TYR A 290 17.88 19.55 0.47
N PRO A 291 18.20 18.31 0.92
CA PRO A 291 19.23 17.52 0.28
C PRO A 291 18.80 17.13 -1.13
N ASP A 292 19.78 16.83 -1.98
CA ASP A 292 19.50 16.11 -3.21
C ASP A 292 19.10 14.66 -2.92
N ILE A 293 18.36 14.04 -3.84
CA ILE A 293 17.94 12.65 -3.74
C ILE A 293 18.98 11.74 -4.40
N THR A 294 19.78 11.07 -3.58
CA THR A 294 20.87 10.24 -4.08
C THR A 294 20.37 8.94 -4.70
N LYS A 295 21.26 8.27 -5.43
CA LYS A 295 20.99 6.91 -5.93
C LYS A 295 20.74 5.92 -4.78
N GLU A 296 21.32 6.14 -3.61
CA GLU A 296 21.12 5.27 -2.46
C GLU A 296 19.73 5.46 -1.85
N ASP A 297 19.29 6.72 -1.70
CA ASP A 297 17.93 7.05 -1.25
C ASP A 297 16.88 6.38 -2.13
N LYS A 298 17.06 6.45 -3.45
CA LYS A 298 16.15 5.81 -4.42
C LYS A 298 16.09 4.30 -4.25
N LYS A 299 17.21 3.62 -3.98
CA LYS A 299 17.22 2.17 -3.73
C LYS A 299 16.56 1.81 -2.40
N ASN A 300 16.74 2.66 -1.39
CA ASN A 300 16.11 2.49 -0.09
C ASN A 300 14.59 2.56 -0.26
N ILE A 301 14.11 3.68 -0.83
CA ILE A 301 12.68 3.95 -1.06
C ILE A 301 12.01 2.89 -1.96
N LEU A 302 12.60 2.58 -3.11
CA LEU A 302 11.97 1.69 -4.11
C LEU A 302 12.13 0.19 -3.81
N GLY A 303 12.81 -0.18 -2.73
CA GLY A 303 13.14 -1.58 -2.50
C GLY A 303 13.58 -1.92 -1.09
N ARG A 304 14.77 -1.48 -0.68
CA ARG A 304 15.41 -2.06 0.52
C ARG A 304 14.57 -1.91 1.77
N ASN A 305 13.96 -0.76 1.98
CA ASN A 305 13.19 -0.48 3.19
C ASN A 305 11.99 -1.43 3.33
N GLY A 306 11.33 -1.76 2.22
CA GLY A 306 10.19 -2.68 2.22
C GLY A 306 10.60 -4.11 2.59
N LEU A 307 11.78 -4.59 2.17
CA LEU A 307 12.29 -5.90 2.59
C LEU A 307 12.80 -5.89 4.03
N GLU A 308 13.48 -4.81 4.44
CA GLU A 308 13.96 -4.65 5.81
C GLU A 308 12.80 -4.64 6.81
N LEU A 309 11.70 -3.96 6.50
CA LEU A 309 10.49 -3.94 7.32
C LEU A 309 9.89 -5.35 7.51
N LEU A 310 10.03 -6.23 6.52
CA LEU A 310 9.58 -7.62 6.57
C LEU A 310 10.66 -8.58 7.12
N GLY A 311 11.80 -8.07 7.59
CA GLY A 311 12.93 -8.89 8.05
C GLY A 311 13.59 -9.75 6.96
N LYS A 312 13.47 -9.38 5.67
CA LYS A 312 13.97 -10.16 4.54
C LYS A 312 15.30 -9.62 4.00
N ASP A 313 16.25 -10.51 3.71
CA ASP A 313 17.51 -10.17 3.04
C ASP A 313 17.28 -9.99 1.51
N PRO A 314 17.58 -8.81 0.94
CA PRO A 314 17.45 -8.57 -0.49
C PRO A 314 18.21 -9.55 -1.38
N ASP A 315 19.39 -10.02 -0.95
CA ASP A 315 20.16 -10.96 -1.75
C ASP A 315 19.57 -12.38 -1.70
N GLN A 316 18.94 -12.76 -0.59
CA GLN A 316 18.19 -14.00 -0.48
C GLN A 316 16.93 -13.96 -1.35
N VAL A 317 16.14 -12.89 -1.27
CA VAL A 317 14.94 -12.72 -2.12
C VAL A 317 15.29 -12.82 -3.60
N ARG A 318 16.39 -12.17 -4.04
CA ARG A 318 16.86 -12.29 -5.44
C ARG A 318 17.17 -13.72 -5.86
N ARG A 319 17.80 -14.52 -4.98
CA ARG A 319 18.07 -15.95 -5.25
C ARG A 319 16.78 -16.76 -5.32
N ASP A 320 15.83 -16.49 -4.43
CA ASP A 320 14.59 -17.27 -4.33
C ASP A 320 13.63 -17.06 -5.50
N ILE A 321 13.73 -15.90 -6.17
CA ILE A 321 12.94 -15.59 -7.36
C ILE A 321 13.66 -15.94 -8.67
N GLU A 322 14.93 -16.33 -8.62
CA GLU A 322 15.72 -16.66 -9.79
C GLU A 322 15.15 -17.91 -10.49
N GLY A 323 14.82 -17.78 -11.78
CA GLY A 323 14.29 -18.89 -12.57
C GLY A 323 12.87 -19.34 -12.20
N ASP A 324 12.16 -18.57 -11.36
CA ASP A 324 10.74 -18.79 -11.11
C ASP A 324 9.89 -18.53 -12.37
N ARG A 325 8.57 -18.76 -12.28
CA ARG A 325 7.69 -18.62 -13.45
C ARG A 325 7.68 -17.22 -14.03
N TRP A 326 7.86 -16.18 -13.21
CA TRP A 326 7.85 -14.80 -13.66
C TRP A 326 9.18 -14.37 -14.24
N ALA A 327 10.30 -14.82 -13.67
CA ALA A 327 11.62 -14.62 -14.26
C ALA A 327 11.67 -15.21 -15.68
N LYS A 328 11.14 -16.43 -15.85
CA LYS A 328 11.01 -17.07 -17.18
C LYS A 328 10.06 -16.31 -18.10
N ALA A 329 8.88 -15.94 -17.62
CA ALA A 329 7.90 -15.19 -18.42
C ALA A 329 8.44 -13.84 -18.89
N ARG A 330 9.29 -13.16 -18.09
CA ARG A 330 9.99 -11.93 -18.51
C ARG A 330 10.94 -12.15 -19.68
N GLU A 331 11.62 -13.29 -19.75
CA GLU A 331 12.52 -13.64 -20.86
C GLU A 331 11.77 -13.87 -22.17
N GLU A 332 10.49 -14.22 -22.10
CA GLU A 332 9.61 -14.44 -23.26
C GLU A 332 8.97 -13.15 -23.79
N LEU A 333 9.11 -12.02 -23.09
CA LEU A 333 8.55 -10.74 -23.52
C LEU A 333 9.40 -10.09 -24.63
N ASP A 334 8.73 -9.56 -25.66
CA ASP A 334 9.37 -8.74 -26.70
C ASP A 334 9.96 -7.43 -26.13
N GLN A 335 9.37 -6.93 -25.04
CA GLN A 335 9.79 -5.72 -24.33
C GLN A 335 9.48 -5.88 -22.84
N TYR A 336 10.44 -5.50 -21.99
CA TYR A 336 10.26 -5.43 -20.54
C TYR A 336 10.48 -4.00 -20.00
N PRO A 337 9.56 -3.45 -19.20
CA PRO A 337 8.24 -4.00 -18.87
C PRO A 337 7.32 -4.15 -20.08
N ALA A 338 6.35 -5.08 -19.98
CA ALA A 338 5.29 -5.23 -20.98
C ALA A 338 4.45 -3.93 -21.09
N LYS A 339 3.70 -3.79 -22.18
CA LYS A 339 2.89 -2.58 -22.39
C LYS A 339 1.81 -2.46 -21.29
N PRO A 340 1.46 -1.23 -20.86
CA PRO A 340 0.47 -1.04 -19.81
C PRO A 340 -0.86 -1.70 -20.14
N TRP A 341 -1.38 -2.46 -19.18
CA TRP A 341 -2.65 -3.19 -19.22
C TRP A 341 -2.77 -4.24 -20.33
N SER A 342 -1.65 -4.66 -20.93
CA SER A 342 -1.64 -5.59 -22.08
C SER A 342 -1.65 -7.07 -21.70
N THR A 343 -1.34 -7.40 -20.44
CA THR A 343 -1.22 -8.78 -19.96
C THR A 343 -2.53 -9.35 -19.39
N TYR A 344 -3.60 -8.56 -19.46
CA TYR A 344 -4.96 -8.88 -19.00
C TYR A 344 -5.75 -9.74 -20.00
N GLU A 345 -5.38 -9.77 -21.28
CA GLU A 345 -6.20 -10.34 -22.38
C GLU A 345 -6.11 -11.87 -22.56
N VAL A 346 -6.03 -12.66 -21.48
CA VAL A 346 -6.25 -14.11 -21.56
C VAL A 346 -7.67 -14.41 -21.05
N PRO A 347 -8.62 -14.79 -21.92
CA PRO A 347 -9.99 -15.10 -21.50
C PRO A 347 -10.00 -16.24 -20.46
N ALA A 348 -10.83 -16.12 -19.44
CA ALA A 348 -11.20 -17.26 -18.61
C ALA A 348 -11.81 -18.35 -19.50
N PRO A 349 -11.48 -19.65 -19.32
CA PRO A 349 -12.20 -20.70 -20.01
C PRO A 349 -13.68 -20.62 -19.64
N GLU A 350 -14.57 -20.66 -20.64
CA GLU A 350 -16.01 -20.81 -20.39
C GLU A 350 -16.30 -22.09 -19.59
N PRO A 351 -17.35 -22.08 -18.75
CA PRO A 351 -17.63 -23.12 -17.74
C PRO A 351 -17.85 -24.53 -18.28
#